data_AF-A0A938IP60-F1
#
_entry.id   AF-A0A938IP60-F1
#
_cell.length_a   1.000
_cell.length_b   1.000
_cell.length_c   1.000
_cell.angle_alpha   90.00
_cell.angle_beta   90.00
_cell.angle_gamma   90.00
#
_symmetry.space_group_name_H-M   'P 1'
#
loop_
_entity.id
_entity.type
_entity.pdbx_description
1 polymer ?
#
loop_
_entity_poly.entity_id
_entity_poly.type
_entity_poly.pdbx_seq_one_letter_code
_entity_poly.pdbx_strand_id
1 'polypeptide(L)' 'MLIGNLPRRQRRLVEAWAELHQDELVANWDRLQAGEAPRPIAPLE' A
#
# COMPACT_ATOMS: atom_id res chain seq x y z
N MET A 1 -2.96 4.96 13.70
CA MET A 1 -3.91 3.87 14.03
C MET A 1 -4.81 3.70 12.81
N LEU A 2 -4.75 2.58 12.10
CA LEU A 2 -5.67 2.32 10.98
C LEU A 2 -7.07 2.09 11.56
N ILE A 3 -8.00 2.99 11.26
CA ILE A 3 -9.41 2.87 11.66
C ILE A 3 -10.07 1.88 10.71
N GLY A 4 -10.25 0.64 11.17
CA GLY A 4 -10.88 -0.42 10.39
C GLY A 4 -10.57 -1.80 10.95
N ASN A 5 -11.60 -2.58 11.25
CA ASN A 5 -11.41 -3.96 11.69
C ASN A 5 -11.31 -4.89 10.47
N LEU A 6 -10.12 -5.04 9.89
CA LEU A 6 -9.89 -6.10 8.93
C LEU A 6 -9.81 -7.45 9.66
N PRO A 7 -10.57 -8.46 9.23
CA PRO A 7 -10.40 -9.82 9.75
C PRO A 7 -8.99 -10.32 9.43
N ARG A 8 -8.49 -11.25 10.27
CA ARG A 8 -7.06 -11.62 10.30
C ARG A 8 -6.51 -12.06 8.94
N ARG A 9 -7.32 -12.72 8.11
CA ARG A 9 -6.91 -13.21 6.78
C ARG A 9 -6.68 -12.07 5.80
N GLN A 10 -7.58 -11.11 5.74
CA GLN A 10 -7.48 -9.95 4.85
C GLN A 10 -6.32 -9.05 5.27
N ARG A 11 -6.09 -8.90 6.58
CA ARG A 11 -4.96 -8.13 7.09
C ARG A 11 -3.63 -8.71 6.60
N ARG A 12 -3.44 -10.03 6.72
CA ARG A 12 -2.23 -10.71 6.24
C ARG A 12 -2.00 -10.54 4.74
N LEU A 13 -3.05 -10.53 3.94
CA LEU A 13 -2.94 -10.29 2.50
C LEU A 13 -2.45 -8.87 2.21
N VAL A 14 -3.01 -7.87 2.89
CA VAL A 14 -2.59 -6.47 2.75
C VAL A 14 -1.16 -6.25 3.27
N GLU A 15 -0.80 -6.87 4.39
CA GLU A 15 0.56 -6.82 4.95
C GLU A 15 1.57 -7.43 3.97
N ALA A 16 1.32 -8.64 3.45
CA ALA A 16 2.20 -9.29 2.48
C ALA A 16 2.35 -8.47 1.17
N TRP A 17 1.25 -7.90 0.69
CA TRP A 17 1.27 -7.02 -0.48
C TRP A 17 2.07 -5.74 -0.21
N ALA A 18 1.90 -5.12 0.96
CA ALA A 18 2.61 -3.91 1.33
C ALA A 18 4.11 -4.15 1.52
N GLU A 19 4.50 -5.32 2.03
CA GLU A 19 5.90 -5.74 2.12
C GLU A 19 6.53 -5.93 0.74
N LEU A 20 5.80 -6.54 -0.22
CA LEU A 20 6.29 -6.73 -1.58
C LEU A 20 6.46 -5.41 -2.35
N HIS A 21 5.60 -4.43 -2.09
CA HIS A 21 5.55 -3.16 -2.83
C HIS A 21 5.97 -1.95 -1.99
N GLN A 22 6.76 -2.15 -0.93
CA GLN A 22 7.14 -1.09 -0.01
C GLN A 22 7.79 0.11 -0.72
N ASP A 23 8.72 -0.15 -1.63
CA ASP A 23 9.43 0.91 -2.36
C ASP A 23 8.48 1.72 -3.26
N GLU A 24 7.54 1.05 -3.93
CA GLU A 24 6.54 1.68 -4.79
C GLU A 24 5.56 2.53 -3.97
N LEU A 25 5.19 2.06 -2.77
CA LEU A 25 4.34 2.79 -1.83
C LEU A 25 5.02 4.07 -1.33
N VAL A 26 6.30 4.01 -0.97
CA VAL A 26 7.06 5.21 -0.55
C VAL A 26 7.22 6.18 -1.72
N ALA A 27 7.57 5.70 -2.91
CA ALA A 27 7.68 6.56 -4.09
C ALA A 27 6.33 7.24 -4.41
N ASN A 28 5.22 6.52 -4.30
CA ASN A 28 3.89 7.10 -4.47
C ASN A 28 3.52 8.11 -3.38
N TRP A 29 3.94 7.86 -2.13
CA TRP A 29 3.77 8.81 -1.05
C TRP A 29 4.49 10.13 -1.35
N ASP A 30 5.74 10.08 -1.78
CA ASP A 30 6.52 11.27 -2.10
C ASP A 30 5.93 12.04 -3.29
N ARG A 31 5.44 11.33 -4.32
CA ARG A 31 4.71 11.93 -5.46
C ARG A 31 3.48 12.69 -4.98
N LEU A 32 2.67 12.08 -4.12
CA LEU A 32 1.47 12.70 -3.58
C LEU A 32 1.81 13.96 -2.76
N GLN A 33 2.88 13.92 -1.97
CA GLN A 33 3.36 15.11 -1.24
C GLN A 33 3.83 16.23 -2.19
N ALA A 34 4.36 15.88 -3.36
CA ALA A 34 4.74 16.83 -4.40
C ALA A 34 3.55 17.33 -5.26
N GLY A 35 2.32 16.87 -4.98
CA GLY A 35 1.12 17.20 -5.77
C GLY A 35 1.01 16.42 -7.09
N GLU A 36 1.84 15.38 -7.27
CA GLU A 36 1.77 14.49 -8.43
C GLU A 36 0.83 13.31 -8.18
N ALA A 37 0.23 12.80 -9.26
CA ALA A 37 -0.55 11.58 -9.19
C ALA A 37 0.34 10.35 -8.87
N PRO A 38 -0.15 9.40 -8.04
CA PRO A 38 0.53 8.15 -7.77
C PRO A 38 0.46 7.24 -9.01
N ARG A 39 1.37 6.28 -9.08
CA ARG A 39 1.40 5.24 -10.12
C ARG A 39 0.64 3.99 -9.65
N PRO A 40 -0.02 3.26 -10.56
CA PRO A 40 -0.66 2.00 -10.21
C PRO A 40 0.38 0.99 -9.73
N ILE A 41 0.07 0.28 -8.65
CA ILE A 41 0.87 -0.82 -8.10
C ILE A 41 0.13 -2.12 -8.42
N ALA A 42 0.86 -3.15 -8.86
CA ALA A 42 0.28 -4.45 -9.18
C ALA A 42 -0.39 -5.09 -7.95
N PRO A 43 -1.48 -5.84 -8.11
CA PRO A 43 -2.09 -6.58 -7.00
C PRO A 43 -1.23 -7.77 -6.58
N LEU A 44 -1.54 -8.36 -5.41
CA LEU A 44 -0.94 -9.61 -4.97
C LEU A 44 -1.52 -10.77 -5.82
N GLU A 45 -0.66 -11.51 -6.52
CA GLU A 45 -1.01 -12.72 -7.29
C GLU A 45 -1.44 -13.90 -6.39
#